data_AF-A0A3D3RK34-F1
#
_entry.id   AF-A0A3D3RK34-F1
#
_cell.length_a   1.000
_cell.length_b   1.000
_cell.length_c   1.000
_cell.angle_alpha   90.00
_cell.angle_beta   90.00
_cell.angle_gamma   90.00
#
_symmetry.space_group_name_H-M   'P 1'
#
loop_
_entity.id
_entity.type
_entity.pdbx_description
1 polymer ?
#
loop_
_entity_poly.entity_id
_entity_poly.type
_entity_poly.pdbx_seq_one_letter_code
_entity_poly.pdbx_strand_id
1 'polypeptide(L)'
;GALEVHVRISSPPFLYPCYFGTDVPSNQQLIASSMTPEEICADIGADSLGYMKIEHLQAMVPNLPICTACFNADYPMDVSDANPSEEKC
;
A
#
# COMPACT_ATOMS: atom_id res chain seq x y z
N GLY A 1 4.07 -23.33 -21.56
CA GLY A 1 3.63 -22.07 -20.90
C GLY A 1 4.84 -21.26 -20.55
N ALA A 2 4.67 -20.15 -19.82
CA ALA A 2 5.80 -19.48 -19.19
C ALA A 2 6.54 -20.45 -18.26
N LEU A 3 7.86 -20.33 -18.15
CA LEU A 3 8.67 -21.14 -17.25
C LEU A 3 8.56 -20.65 -15.80
N GLU A 4 8.56 -19.33 -15.63
CA GLU A 4 8.42 -18.64 -14.35
C GLU A 4 7.62 -17.34 -14.57
N VAL A 5 6.95 -16.88 -13.51
CA VAL A 5 6.16 -15.66 -13.46
C VAL A 5 6.63 -14.80 -12.29
N HIS A 6 7.17 -13.63 -12.59
CA HIS A 6 7.62 -12.67 -11.58
C HIS A 6 6.78 -11.40 -11.63
N VAL A 7 6.06 -11.12 -10.56
CA VAL A 7 5.19 -9.94 -10.43
C VAL A 7 6.00 -8.78 -9.85
N ARG A 8 5.94 -7.62 -10.49
CA ARG A 8 6.61 -6.39 -10.03
C ARG A 8 5.62 -5.24 -10.02
N ILE A 9 5.42 -4.67 -8.83
CA ILE A 9 4.50 -3.58 -8.59
C ILE A 9 5.29 -2.28 -8.55
N SER A 10 4.94 -1.33 -9.42
CA SER A 10 5.59 -0.02 -9.54
C SER A 10 5.26 0.96 -8.42
N SER A 11 4.53 0.51 -7.40
CA SER A 11 4.13 1.26 -6.21
C SER A 11 4.63 0.54 -4.96
N PRO A 12 4.84 1.25 -3.84
CA PRO A 12 4.88 0.61 -2.53
C PRO A 12 3.54 -0.07 -2.22
N PRO A 13 3.52 -1.03 -1.28
CA PRO A 13 2.30 -1.72 -0.89
C PRO A 13 1.33 -0.74 -0.22
N PHE A 14 0.08 -0.71 -0.67
CA PHE A 14 -0.99 0.02 0.00
C PHE A 14 -1.35 -0.70 1.31
N LEU A 15 -1.07 -0.04 2.43
CA LEU A 15 -1.32 -0.57 3.77
C LEU A 15 -2.49 0.14 4.46
N TYR A 16 -2.82 1.36 4.02
CA TYR A 16 -3.80 2.23 4.66
C TYR A 16 -4.74 2.90 3.63
N PRO A 17 -6.00 3.21 3.99
CA PRO A 17 -6.94 3.95 3.15
C PRO A 17 -6.48 5.37 2.86
N CYS A 18 -7.08 5.98 1.85
CA CYS A 18 -6.85 7.38 1.53
C CYS A 18 -8.03 8.25 1.99
N TYR A 19 -7.73 9.36 2.67
CA TYR A 19 -8.72 10.34 3.14
C TYR A 19 -8.70 11.64 2.35
N PHE A 20 -7.89 11.71 1.29
CA PHE A 20 -7.62 12.94 0.54
C PHE A 20 -8.13 12.88 -0.91
N GLY A 21 -9.11 12.00 -1.18
CA GLY A 21 -9.86 11.98 -2.45
C GLY A 21 -9.50 10.87 -3.44
N THR A 22 -8.51 10.02 -3.12
CA THR A 22 -8.26 8.79 -3.90
C THR A 22 -9.13 7.66 -3.35
N ASP A 23 -9.74 6.87 -4.24
CA ASP A 23 -10.55 5.70 -3.87
C ASP A 23 -9.65 4.51 -3.51
N VAL A 24 -9.10 4.53 -2.30
CA VAL A 24 -8.37 3.41 -1.69
C VAL A 24 -9.28 2.79 -0.63
N PRO A 25 -9.58 1.48 -0.72
CA PRO A 25 -10.53 0.85 0.19
C PRO A 25 -9.97 0.72 1.61
N SER A 26 -10.83 0.28 2.54
CA SER A 26 -10.45 0.02 3.93
C SER A 26 -9.35 -1.04 4.07
N ASN A 27 -8.61 -1.01 5.19
CA ASN A 27 -7.51 -1.96 5.45
C ASN A 27 -7.91 -3.41 5.21
N GLN A 28 -9.09 -3.83 5.67
CA GLN A 28 -9.57 -5.21 5.53
C GLN A 28 -9.68 -5.69 4.07
N GLN A 29 -9.76 -4.76 3.12
CA GLN A 29 -9.84 -5.04 1.68
C GLN A 29 -8.48 -4.89 0.98
N LEU A 30 -7.45 -4.39 1.68
CA LEU A 30 -6.10 -4.27 1.18
C LEU A 30 -5.31 -5.53 1.55
N ILE A 31 -4.97 -6.34 0.54
CA ILE A 31 -4.23 -7.61 0.76
C ILE A 31 -2.91 -7.39 1.50
N ALA A 32 -2.19 -6.31 1.18
CA ALA A 32 -0.89 -6.00 1.80
C ALA A 32 -1.00 -5.47 3.23
N SER A 33 -2.18 -5.08 3.71
CA SER A 33 -2.36 -4.69 5.11
C SER A 33 -2.35 -5.90 6.06
N SER A 34 -2.69 -7.09 5.54
CA SER A 34 -2.93 -8.30 6.32
C SER A 34 -1.96 -9.44 5.99
N MET A 35 -1.19 -9.30 4.90
CA MET A 35 -0.27 -10.33 4.41
C MET A 35 1.11 -9.75 4.09
N THR A 36 2.16 -10.53 4.33
CA THR A 36 3.52 -10.18 3.91
C THR A 36 3.69 -10.32 2.39
N PRO A 37 4.71 -9.70 1.77
CA PRO A 37 4.99 -9.90 0.35
C PRO A 37 5.17 -11.36 -0.05
N GLU A 38 5.73 -12.20 0.82
CA GLU A 38 5.90 -13.64 0.59
C GLU A 38 4.56 -14.37 0.58
N GLU A 39 3.67 -14.05 1.52
CA GLU A 39 2.32 -14.60 1.58
C GLU A 39 1.49 -14.18 0.36
N ILE A 40 1.58 -12.92 -0.05
CA ILE A 40 0.92 -12.42 -1.27
C ILE A 40 1.46 -13.14 -2.50
N CYS A 41 2.78 -13.35 -2.59
CA CYS A 41 3.39 -14.07 -3.71
C CYS A 41 2.83 -15.49 -3.84
N ALA A 42 2.67 -16.19 -2.72
CA ALA A 42 2.08 -17.52 -2.68
C ALA A 42 0.58 -17.51 -3.04
N ASP A 43 -0.18 -16.54 -2.54
CA ASP A 43 -1.62 -16.39 -2.80
C ASP A 43 -1.93 -16.15 -4.28
N ILE A 44 -1.15 -15.30 -4.95
CA ILE A 44 -1.31 -15.02 -6.38
C ILE A 44 -0.67 -16.10 -7.28
N GLY A 45 0.03 -17.07 -6.72
CA GLY A 45 0.69 -18.16 -7.45
C GLY A 45 1.87 -17.73 -8.32
N ALA A 46 2.63 -16.72 -7.89
CA ALA A 46 3.82 -16.25 -8.59
C ALA A 46 5.11 -16.87 -8.02
N ASP A 47 6.17 -16.95 -8.84
CA ASP A 47 7.49 -17.42 -8.41
C ASP A 47 8.25 -16.35 -7.61
N SER A 48 8.00 -15.06 -7.92
CA SER A 48 8.46 -13.96 -7.06
C SER A 48 7.60 -12.72 -7.16
N LEU A 49 7.50 -11.97 -6.06
CA LEU A 49 6.83 -10.68 -5.99
C LEU A 49 7.82 -9.60 -5.52
N GLY A 50 7.73 -8.40 -6.09
CA GLY A 50 8.52 -7.26 -5.65
C GLY A 50 7.71 -5.97 -5.71
N TYR A 51 7.77 -5.20 -4.63
CA TYR A 51 7.21 -3.85 -4.53
C TYR A 51 8.30 -2.79 -4.66
N MET A 52 7.93 -1.62 -5.15
CA MET A 52 8.81 -0.46 -5.10
C MET A 52 8.95 0.01 -3.65
N LYS A 53 10.16 0.39 -3.25
CA LYS A 53 10.39 0.96 -1.91
C LYS A 53 9.81 2.37 -1.80
N ILE A 54 9.22 2.69 -0.65
CA ILE A 54 8.64 4.01 -0.37
C ILE A 54 9.67 5.14 -0.50
N GLU A 55 10.92 4.90 -0.12
CA GLU A 55 12.03 5.86 -0.21
C GLU A 55 12.31 6.35 -1.64
N HIS A 56 11.99 5.54 -2.65
CA HIS A 56 12.17 5.92 -4.05
C HIS A 56 11.13 6.93 -4.54
N LEU A 57 9.98 7.06 -3.87
CA LEU A 57 8.94 8.03 -4.27
C LEU A 57 9.47 9.46 -4.23
N GLN A 58 10.15 9.84 -3.13
CA GLN A 58 10.69 11.19 -2.98
C GLN A 58 11.79 11.50 -3.99
N ALA A 59 12.56 10.48 -4.40
CA ALA A 59 13.60 10.61 -5.41
C ALA A 59 13.04 10.88 -6.83
N MET A 60 11.80 10.46 -7.11
CA MET A 60 11.15 10.69 -8.41
C MET A 60 10.63 12.12 -8.58
N VAL A 61 10.32 12.81 -7.49
CA VAL A 61 9.80 14.19 -7.48
C VAL A 61 10.62 15.07 -6.54
N PRO A 62 11.87 15.41 -6.92
CA PRO A 62 12.75 16.19 -6.06
C PRO A 62 12.13 17.57 -5.77
N ASN A 63 12.25 18.01 -4.51
CA ASN A 63 11.76 19.30 -4.01
C ASN A 63 10.23 19.48 -3.98
N LEU A 64 9.45 18.41 -4.16
CA LEU A 64 8.00 18.44 -3.95
C LEU A 64 7.64 17.56 -2.74
N PRO A 65 6.91 18.09 -1.73
CA PRO A 65 6.35 17.25 -0.70
C PRO A 65 5.26 16.36 -1.30
N ILE A 66 5.31 15.07 -0.99
CA ILE A 66 4.31 14.09 -1.41
C ILE A 66 3.66 13.45 -0.20
N CYS A 67 2.36 13.21 -0.29
CA CYS A 67 1.66 12.40 0.69
C CYS A 67 2.04 10.92 0.49
N THR A 68 2.50 10.27 1.55
CA THR A 68 2.86 8.85 1.57
C THR A 68 1.99 8.02 2.52
N ALA A 69 0.94 8.63 3.07
CA ALA A 69 0.13 8.07 4.14
C ALA A 69 -0.52 6.72 3.80
N CYS A 70 -0.90 6.49 2.54
CA CYS A 70 -1.43 5.20 2.09
C CYS A 70 -0.45 4.02 2.28
N PHE A 71 0.85 4.32 2.46
CA PHE A 71 1.93 3.34 2.60
C PHE A 71 2.51 3.30 4.03
N ASN A 72 2.43 4.38 4.81
CA ASN A 72 3.09 4.50 6.13
C ASN A 72 2.21 5.06 7.27
N ALA A 73 0.94 5.39 7.01
CA ALA A 73 0.00 6.04 7.93
C ALA A 73 0.40 7.43 8.45
N ASP A 74 1.41 8.08 7.86
CA ASP A 74 1.80 9.45 8.21
C ASP A 74 0.92 10.46 7.45
N TYR A 75 -0.27 10.72 8.00
CA TYR A 75 -1.22 11.67 7.42
C TYR A 75 -0.87 13.11 7.81
N PRO A 76 -1.03 14.09 6.90
CA PRO A 76 -0.71 15.50 7.18
C PRO A 76 -1.70 16.18 8.16
N MET A 77 -2.73 15.47 8.62
CA MET A 77 -3.76 15.91 9.56
C MET A 77 -4.31 14.69 10.31
N ASP A 78 -4.95 14.92 11.47
CA ASP A 78 -5.72 13.90 12.18
C ASP A 78 -6.89 13.39 11.30
N VAL A 79 -6.98 12.07 11.19
CA VAL A 79 -7.99 11.36 10.38
C VAL A 79 -8.79 10.37 11.23
N SER A 80 -8.77 10.49 12.56
CA SER A 80 -9.53 9.64 13.50
C SER A 80 -11.03 9.58 13.15
N ASP A 81 -11.66 10.71 12.86
CA ASP A 81 -13.07 10.78 12.45
C ASP A 81 -13.36 10.14 11.08
N ALA A 82 -12.34 9.95 10.25
CA ALA A 82 -12.45 9.35 8.92
C ALA A 82 -12.13 7.86 8.90
N ASN A 83 -11.58 7.30 9.99
CA ASN A 83 -11.35 5.86 10.16
C ASN A 83 -12.65 5.19 10.68
N PRO A 84 -13.46 4.53 9.84
CA PRO A 84 -14.64 3.78 10.32
C PRO A 84 -14.28 2.55 11.17
N SER A 85 -12.98 2.26 11.38
CA SER A 85 -12.51 1.11 12.18
C SER A 85 -12.49 1.34 13.69
N GLU A 86 -12.88 2.51 14.20
CA GLU A 86 -12.96 2.81 15.64
C GLU A 86 -14.37 3.20 16.13
N GLU A 87 -15.43 2.92 15.36
CA GLU A 87 -16.77 2.84 15.96
C GLU A 87 -16.85 1.58 16.83
N LYS A 88 -16.66 1.81 18.14
CA LYS A 88 -16.89 0.91 19.26
C LYS A 88 -18.01 -0.10 18.99
N CYS A 89 -17.67 -1.39 19.02
CA CYS A 89 -18.55 -2.40 19.60
C CYS A 89 -18.81 -2.07 21.08
#